data_AF-A0A0D9VI87-F1
#
_entry.id   AF-A0A0D9VI87-F1
#
_cell.length_a   1.000
_cell.length_b   1.000
_cell.length_c   1.000
_cell.angle_alpha   90.00
_cell.angle_beta   90.00
_cell.angle_gamma   90.00
#
_symmetry.space_group_name_H-M   'P 1'
#
loop_
_entity.id
_entity.type
_entity.pdbx_description
1 polymer ?
#
loop_
_entity_poly.entity_id
_entity_poly.type
_entity_poly.pdbx_seq_one_letter_code
_entity_poly.pdbx_strand_id
1 'polypeptide(L)'
;MAEQTERAFLKQPKVFLSTKKTTKGKKPGKAGNRFWKNIGLGFKTPREAIEGTYIDKKCPFTGTVSIRGRIIAGTCHSAKMNRTIIRHSNIPAHISPCFRVKEGDHVIIGQCRPLSKTVRFNVLKVIPAGSSGGAGKKAFVAA
;
A
#
# COMPACT_ATOMS: atom_id res chain seq x y z
N MET A 1 5.94 -18.43 2.69
CA MET A 1 6.98 -17.64 1.99
C MET A 1 6.29 -16.56 1.18
N ALA A 2 6.86 -15.35 1.04
CA ALA A 2 6.36 -14.43 0.03
C ALA A 2 6.66 -15.05 -1.33
N GLU A 3 5.61 -15.42 -2.06
CA GLU A 3 5.75 -16.08 -3.35
C GLU A 3 6.44 -15.11 -4.33
N GLN A 4 7.63 -15.50 -4.79
CA GLN A 4 8.37 -14.76 -5.80
C GLN A 4 7.70 -15.05 -7.15
N THR A 5 6.64 -14.29 -7.45
CA THR A 5 5.82 -14.48 -8.66
C THR A 5 6.52 -14.05 -9.95
N GLU A 6 7.57 -13.23 -9.84
CA GLU A 6 8.29 -12.68 -10.99
C GLU A 6 9.60 -13.45 -11.26
N ARG A 7 9.96 -13.61 -12.54
CA ARG A 7 11.14 -14.38 -12.99
C ARG A 7 12.47 -13.84 -12.42
N ALA A 8 12.55 -12.55 -12.12
CA ALA A 8 13.73 -11.92 -11.54
C ALA A 8 13.60 -11.80 -10.03
N PHE A 9 14.64 -12.16 -9.28
CA PHE A 9 14.69 -11.97 -7.83
C PHE A 9 14.51 -10.49 -7.47
N LEU A 10 13.38 -10.17 -6.84
CA LEU A 10 13.09 -8.81 -6.41
C LEU A 10 13.72 -8.55 -5.04
N LYS A 11 14.38 -7.39 -4.89
CA LYS A 11 14.89 -6.91 -3.60
C LYS A 11 14.58 -5.43 -3.41
N GLN A 12 14.51 -4.99 -2.17
CA GLN A 12 14.43 -3.56 -1.88
C GLN A 12 15.81 -2.91 -2.12
N PRO A 13 15.88 -1.76 -2.81
CA PRO A 13 17.17 -1.15 -3.17
C PRO A 13 17.97 -0.64 -1.96
N LYS A 14 17.28 -0.29 -0.86
CA LYS A 14 17.89 0.22 0.38
C LYS A 14 18.20 -0.87 1.40
N VAL A 15 17.95 -2.14 1.06
CA VAL A 15 18.16 -3.27 1.96
C VAL A 15 19.27 -4.14 1.40
N PHE A 16 20.31 -4.33 2.19
CA PHE A 16 21.33 -5.33 1.94
C PHE A 16 20.93 -6.65 2.60
N LEU A 17 20.83 -7.71 1.80
CA LEU A 17 20.36 -9.02 2.26
C LEU A 17 21.49 -9.88 2.85
N SER A 18 22.71 -9.75 2.34
CA SER A 18 23.84 -10.62 2.68
C SER A 18 24.66 -10.11 3.88
N THR A 19 23.99 -9.60 4.91
CA THR A 19 24.67 -9.12 6.13
C THR A 19 25.13 -10.33 6.96
N LYS A 20 26.45 -10.47 7.13
CA LYS A 20 27.06 -11.55 7.94
C LYS A 20 26.75 -11.47 9.44
N LYS A 21 26.35 -10.30 9.94
CA LYS A 21 25.95 -10.09 11.35
C LYS A 21 24.44 -10.33 11.50
N THR A 22 24.06 -11.49 12.03
CA THR A 22 22.69 -11.71 12.50
C THR A 22 22.50 -10.87 13.75
N THR A 23 21.83 -9.71 13.63
CA THR A 23 21.41 -8.99 14.83
C THR A 23 20.28 -9.79 15.48
N LYS A 24 20.65 -10.74 16.35
CA LYS A 24 19.72 -11.51 17.17
C LYS A 24 18.75 -10.53 17.86
N GLY A 25 17.45 -10.73 17.65
CA GLY A 25 16.38 -10.04 18.40
C GLY A 25 15.59 -8.96 17.66
N LYS A 26 15.81 -8.74 16.36
CA LYS A 26 15.20 -7.60 15.67
C LYS A 26 13.90 -7.96 14.92
N LYS A 27 12.74 -7.75 15.58
CA LYS A 27 11.38 -7.85 14.99
C LYS A 27 11.26 -7.06 13.66
N PRO A 28 10.45 -7.52 12.70
CA PRO A 28 10.22 -6.77 11.46
C PRO A 28 9.67 -5.38 11.78
N GLY A 29 10.23 -4.34 11.14
CA GLY A 29 9.79 -2.95 11.32
C GLY A 29 10.87 -2.01 11.84
N LYS A 30 11.10 -1.98 13.16
CA LYS A 30 12.10 -1.05 13.77
C LYS A 30 13.54 -1.56 13.66
N ALA A 31 13.69 -2.84 13.35
CA ALA A 31 14.91 -3.57 13.61
C ALA A 31 15.19 -4.62 12.50
N GLY A 32 14.14 -5.18 11.88
CA GLY A 32 14.29 -6.07 10.73
C GLY A 32 14.82 -5.35 9.48
N ASN A 33 15.45 -6.10 8.58
CA ASN A 33 16.01 -5.63 7.31
C ASN A 33 14.92 -5.24 6.27
N ARG A 34 13.86 -4.52 6.66
CA ARG A 34 12.84 -4.01 5.73
C ARG A 34 12.85 -2.49 5.71
N PHE A 35 12.99 -1.94 4.52
CA PHE A 35 12.88 -0.50 4.31
C PHE A 35 11.39 -0.10 4.20
N TRP A 36 11.00 0.85 5.05
CA TRP A 36 9.73 1.57 4.98
C TRP A 36 9.98 3.05 5.29
N LYS A 37 9.07 3.92 4.87
CA LYS A 37 9.13 5.36 5.16
C LYS A 37 7.75 5.90 5.53
N ASN A 38 7.76 6.97 6.32
CA ASN A 38 6.60 7.81 6.52
C ASN A 38 6.38 8.69 5.28
N ILE A 39 5.16 8.71 4.74
CA ILE A 39 4.81 9.54 3.58
C ILE A 39 4.61 11.00 3.99
N GLY A 40 4.25 11.25 5.24
CA GLY A 40 3.82 12.57 5.71
C GLY A 40 2.33 12.82 5.42
N LEU A 41 1.91 14.08 5.50
CA LEU A 41 0.54 14.52 5.15
C LEU A 41 -0.57 13.87 6.02
N GLY A 42 -0.24 13.46 7.25
CA GLY A 42 -1.21 12.89 8.20
C GLY A 42 -1.62 11.43 7.94
N PHE A 43 -1.03 10.75 6.94
CA PHE A 43 -1.32 9.34 6.69
C PHE A 43 -0.45 8.43 7.54
N LYS A 44 -1.09 7.43 8.17
CA LYS A 44 -0.41 6.36 8.91
C LYS A 44 0.10 5.32 7.93
N THR A 45 1.34 4.85 8.14
CA THR A 45 1.89 3.70 7.43
C THR A 45 1.11 2.43 7.81
N PRO A 46 0.65 1.62 6.84
CA PRO A 46 -0.07 0.40 7.16
C PRO A 46 0.88 -0.62 7.82
N ARG A 47 0.35 -1.43 8.75
CA ARG A 47 1.14 -2.48 9.43
C ARG A 47 1.75 -3.47 8.43
N GLU A 48 1.01 -3.80 7.37
CA GLU A 48 1.50 -4.65 6.28
C GLU A 48 2.73 -4.06 5.56
N ALA A 49 2.89 -2.74 5.50
CA ALA A 49 4.10 -2.13 4.94
C ALA A 49 5.31 -2.30 5.86
N ILE A 50 5.09 -2.27 7.17
CA ILE A 50 6.13 -2.34 8.21
C ILE A 50 6.59 -3.79 8.42
N GLU A 51 5.64 -4.71 8.52
CA GLU A 51 5.88 -6.10 8.92
C GLU A 51 5.82 -7.09 7.75
N GLY A 52 5.15 -6.73 6.66
CA GLY A 52 4.95 -7.61 5.51
C GLY A 52 6.23 -7.85 4.71
N THR A 53 6.16 -8.80 3.78
CA THR A 53 7.31 -9.30 3.02
C THR A 53 7.23 -9.03 1.52
N TYR A 54 6.15 -8.36 1.05
CA TYR A 54 5.99 -8.03 -0.37
C TYR A 54 7.05 -7.03 -0.85
N ILE A 55 7.38 -7.08 -2.14
CA ILE A 55 8.34 -6.16 -2.77
C ILE A 55 7.64 -5.46 -3.93
N ASP A 56 7.53 -4.13 -3.81
CA ASP A 56 6.94 -3.28 -4.83
C ASP A 56 7.72 -1.96 -4.93
N LYS A 57 8.24 -1.68 -6.14
CA LYS A 57 9.01 -0.46 -6.44
C LYS A 57 8.13 0.77 -6.55
N LYS A 58 6.84 0.59 -6.90
CA LYS A 58 5.85 1.65 -7.09
C LYS A 58 5.12 2.02 -5.79
N CYS A 59 5.26 1.23 -4.73
CA CYS A 59 4.65 1.49 -3.43
C CYS A 59 5.14 2.82 -2.83
N PRO A 60 4.24 3.63 -2.21
CA PRO A 60 4.63 4.89 -1.61
C PRO A 60 5.24 4.73 -0.20
N PHE A 61 5.05 3.58 0.46
CA PHE A 61 5.59 3.31 1.81
C PHE A 61 6.92 2.57 1.80
N THR A 62 7.06 1.55 0.95
CA THR A 62 8.24 0.66 0.93
C THR A 62 9.10 0.86 -0.31
N GLY A 63 8.64 1.68 -1.25
CA GLY A 63 9.32 2.02 -2.50
C GLY A 63 9.96 3.41 -2.48
N THR A 64 10.48 3.80 -3.64
CA THR A 64 11.15 5.12 -3.83
C THR A 64 10.17 6.23 -4.21
N VAL A 65 8.92 5.89 -4.52
CA VAL A 65 7.91 6.85 -4.99
C VAL A 65 7.53 7.84 -3.89
N SER A 66 7.60 9.14 -4.17
CA SER A 66 7.11 10.20 -3.31
C SER A 66 5.73 10.67 -3.77
N ILE A 67 4.91 11.04 -2.79
CA ILE A 67 3.60 11.64 -3.00
C ILE A 67 3.77 13.15 -2.89
N ARG A 68 3.38 13.87 -3.94
CA ARG A 68 3.51 15.32 -4.04
C ARG A 68 2.48 15.87 -5.00
N GLY A 69 1.79 16.92 -4.59
CA GLY A 69 0.69 17.53 -5.33
C GLY A 69 -0.67 17.20 -4.75
N ARG A 70 -1.67 16.95 -5.60
CA ARG A 70 -3.06 16.82 -5.20
C ARG A 70 -3.34 15.49 -4.51
N ILE A 71 -4.19 15.53 -3.46
CA ILE A 71 -4.79 14.36 -2.85
C ILE A 71 -6.28 14.36 -3.24
N ILE A 72 -6.75 13.23 -3.77
CA ILE A 72 -8.11 13.07 -4.28
C ILE A 72 -8.73 11.87 -3.58
N ALA A 73 -9.92 12.05 -3.00
CA ALA A 73 -10.71 10.97 -2.42
C ALA A 73 -11.83 10.57 -3.38
N GLY A 74 -12.18 9.29 -3.47
CA GLY A 74 -13.43 8.84 -4.10
C GLY A 74 -13.54 7.32 -4.14
N THR A 75 -14.51 6.80 -4.87
CA THR A 75 -14.80 5.36 -4.88
C THR A 75 -13.96 4.62 -5.91
N CYS A 76 -13.61 3.37 -5.60
CA CYS A 76 -12.99 2.45 -6.54
C CYS A 76 -14.05 1.95 -7.53
N HIS A 77 -13.88 2.26 -8.81
CA HIS A 77 -14.78 1.84 -9.87
C HIS A 77 -14.42 0.45 -10.41
N SER A 78 -13.14 0.15 -10.61
CA SER A 78 -12.69 -1.14 -11.16
C SER A 78 -11.33 -1.52 -10.62
N ALA A 79 -11.19 -2.78 -10.25
CA ALA A 79 -9.95 -3.38 -9.76
C ALA A 79 -9.47 -4.57 -10.62
N LYS A 80 -9.90 -4.62 -11.90
CA LYS A 80 -9.61 -5.75 -12.82
C LYS A 80 -8.15 -5.84 -13.25
N MET A 81 -7.40 -4.74 -13.18
CA MET A 81 -5.99 -4.70 -13.61
C MET A 81 -5.05 -5.10 -12.47
N ASN A 82 -3.93 -5.73 -12.82
CA ASN A 82 -2.91 -6.09 -11.85
C ASN A 82 -2.33 -4.85 -11.15
N ARG A 83 -2.53 -4.78 -9.84
CA ARG A 83 -2.00 -3.73 -8.94
C ARG A 83 -2.32 -2.30 -9.39
N THR A 84 -3.40 -2.10 -10.16
CA THR A 84 -3.89 -0.79 -10.57
C THR A 84 -5.40 -0.75 -10.45
N ILE A 85 -5.92 0.32 -9.85
CA ILE A 85 -7.36 0.56 -9.73
C ILE A 85 -7.75 1.76 -10.58
N ILE A 86 -9.01 1.78 -11.00
CA ILE A 86 -9.64 2.96 -11.59
C ILE A 86 -10.55 3.56 -10.54
N ARG A 87 -10.32 4.82 -10.17
CA ARG A 87 -11.25 5.60 -9.34
C ARG A 87 -12.40 6.11 -10.21
N HIS A 88 -13.54 6.40 -9.58
CA HIS A 88 -14.60 7.24 -10.15
C HIS A 88 -13.98 8.46 -10.88
N SER A 89 -14.46 8.81 -12.08
CA SER A 89 -13.83 9.74 -13.03
C SER A 89 -12.64 9.19 -13.84
N ASN A 90 -12.50 7.86 -13.96
CA ASN A 90 -11.51 7.19 -14.82
C ASN A 90 -10.04 7.54 -14.51
N ILE A 91 -9.72 7.92 -13.28
CA ILE A 91 -8.34 8.22 -12.87
C ILE A 91 -7.67 6.91 -12.44
N PRO A 92 -6.63 6.44 -13.15
CA PRO A 92 -5.94 5.22 -12.77
C PRO A 92 -4.92 5.50 -11.67
N ALA A 93 -4.94 4.65 -10.63
CA ALA A 93 -4.03 4.73 -9.50
C ALA A 93 -3.36 3.38 -9.25
N HIS A 94 -2.07 3.41 -8.94
CA HIS A 94 -1.34 2.22 -8.48
C HIS A 94 -1.82 1.84 -7.09
N ILE A 95 -2.08 0.55 -6.86
CA ILE A 95 -2.37 0.02 -5.53
C ILE A 95 -1.17 -0.77 -5.02
N SER A 96 -0.67 -0.35 -3.85
CA SER A 96 0.37 -1.12 -3.16
C SER A 96 -0.22 -2.42 -2.62
N PRO A 97 0.54 -3.54 -2.61
CA PRO A 97 0.07 -4.81 -2.07
C PRO A 97 -0.38 -4.81 -0.59
N CYS A 98 -0.10 -3.73 0.17
CA CYS A 98 -0.64 -3.51 1.52
C CYS A 98 -2.15 -3.33 1.60
N PHE A 99 -2.76 -3.00 0.47
CA PHE A 99 -4.16 -2.63 0.42
C PHE A 99 -4.88 -3.66 -0.42
N ARG A 100 -5.94 -4.23 0.16
CA ARG A 100 -6.93 -5.02 -0.55
C ARG A 100 -8.11 -4.09 -0.83
N VAL A 101 -8.35 -3.80 -2.10
CA VAL A 101 -9.44 -2.92 -2.54
C VAL A 101 -10.44 -3.74 -3.32
N LYS A 102 -11.72 -3.51 -3.04
CA LYS A 102 -12.85 -4.01 -3.82
C LYS A 102 -13.54 -2.85 -4.54
N GLU A 103 -14.32 -3.18 -5.56
CA GLU A 103 -15.20 -2.22 -6.23
C GLU A 103 -16.19 -1.66 -5.19
N GLY A 104 -16.36 -0.34 -5.18
CA GLY A 104 -17.20 0.37 -4.20
C GLY A 104 -16.47 0.89 -2.96
N ASP A 105 -15.22 0.48 -2.69
CA ASP A 105 -14.48 1.02 -1.53
C ASP A 105 -14.12 2.49 -1.71
N HIS A 106 -14.15 3.26 -0.63
CA HIS A 106 -13.68 4.65 -0.63
C HIS A 106 -12.16 4.69 -0.50
N VAL A 107 -11.49 5.20 -1.53
CA VAL A 107 -10.03 5.28 -1.62
C VAL A 107 -9.57 6.74 -1.63
N ILE A 108 -8.50 7.00 -0.88
CA ILE A 108 -7.76 8.26 -0.92
C ILE A 108 -6.50 8.02 -1.70
N ILE A 109 -6.32 8.83 -2.73
CA ILE A 109 -5.28 8.68 -3.74
C ILE A 109 -4.42 9.95 -3.73
N GLY A 110 -3.10 9.80 -3.80
CA GLY A 110 -2.15 10.90 -3.88
C GLY A 110 -1.48 10.98 -5.25
N GLN A 111 -1.28 12.20 -5.74
CA GLN A 111 -0.48 12.45 -6.93
C GLN A 111 0.99 12.09 -6.68
N CYS A 112 1.64 11.53 -7.68
CA CYS A 112 3.05 11.16 -7.66
C CYS A 112 3.71 11.44 -9.02
N ARG A 113 5.00 11.11 -9.13
CA ARG A 113 5.68 11.11 -10.44
C ARG A 113 5.03 10.08 -11.38
N PRO A 114 5.11 10.24 -12.72
CA PRO A 114 4.61 9.24 -13.64
C PRO A 114 5.18 7.83 -13.33
N LEU A 115 4.30 6.86 -13.11
CA LEU A 115 4.65 5.45 -12.83
C LEU A 115 4.42 4.54 -14.03
N SER A 116 3.53 4.95 -14.93
CA SER A 116 3.22 4.31 -16.20
C SER A 116 2.71 5.40 -17.17
N LYS A 117 2.36 5.01 -18.40
CA LYS A 117 1.77 5.92 -19.42
C LYS A 117 0.57 6.70 -18.87
N THR A 118 -0.29 6.04 -18.11
CA THR A 118 -1.55 6.61 -17.59
C THR A 118 -1.52 6.85 -16.08
N VAL A 119 -0.72 6.08 -15.33
CA VAL A 119 -0.70 6.11 -13.86
C VAL A 119 0.23 7.20 -13.32
N ARG A 120 -0.37 8.23 -12.73
CA ARG A 120 0.32 9.34 -12.02
C ARG A 120 -0.11 9.45 -10.55
N PHE A 121 -0.81 8.43 -10.06
CA PHE A 121 -1.48 8.44 -8.78
C PHE A 121 -1.24 7.13 -8.03
N ASN A 122 -1.26 7.19 -6.70
CA ASN A 122 -1.04 6.03 -5.84
C ASN A 122 -2.02 6.03 -4.67
N VAL A 123 -2.49 4.86 -4.27
CA VAL A 123 -3.42 4.71 -3.14
C VAL A 123 -2.68 4.94 -1.82
N LEU A 124 -3.25 5.79 -0.97
CA LEU A 124 -2.70 6.15 0.34
C LEU A 124 -3.49 5.55 1.50
N LYS A 125 -4.82 5.47 1.34
CA LYS A 125 -5.72 4.93 2.37
C LYS A 125 -6.93 4.32 1.68
N VAL A 126 -7.38 3.20 2.21
CA VAL A 126 -8.64 2.56 1.84
C VAL A 126 -9.55 2.59 3.04
N ILE A 127 -10.79 3.00 2.82
CA ILE A 127 -11.89 2.95 3.76
C ILE A 127 -12.87 1.91 3.18
N PRO A 128 -12.85 0.66 3.66
CA PRO A 128 -13.75 -0.35 3.17
C PRO A 128 -15.21 0.09 3.34
N ALA A 129 -16.06 -0.18 2.35
CA ALA A 129 -17.46 0.24 2.37
C ALA A 129 -18.26 -0.32 3.57
N GLY A 130 -17.84 -1.48 4.11
CA GLY A 130 -18.41 -2.09 5.32
C GLY A 130 -17.79 -1.61 6.64
N SER A 131 -16.75 -0.76 6.60
CA SER A 131 -16.15 -0.17 7.80
C SER A 131 -16.74 1.20 8.07
N SER A 132 -17.88 1.21 8.74
CA SER A 132 -18.43 2.41 9.37
C SER A 132 -17.43 2.93 10.41
N GLY A 133 -16.58 3.87 10.01
CA GLY A 133 -15.79 4.68 10.93
C GLY A 133 -16.74 5.51 11.79
N GLY A 134 -17.14 4.96 12.94
CA GLY A 134 -17.99 5.64 13.93
C GLY A 134 -19.23 4.89 14.42
N ALA A 135 -19.35 3.58 14.25
CA ALA A 135 -20.42 2.82 14.92
C ALA A 135 -19.98 1.40 15.27
N GLY A 136 -19.30 1.25 16.41
CA GLY A 136 -19.51 0.07 17.24
C GLY A 136 -20.94 0.08 17.77
N LYS A 137 -21.94 -0.10 16.90
CA LYS A 137 -23.32 -0.37 17.30
C LYS A 137 -23.56 -1.87 17.11
N LYS A 138 -23.35 -2.57 18.22
CA LYS A 138 -23.92 -3.85 18.65
C LYS A 138 -24.61 -4.66 17.54
N ALA A 139 -23.89 -5.60 16.95
CA ALA A 139 -24.52 -6.80 16.41
C ALA A 139 -24.90 -7.68 17.61
N PHE A 140 -26.12 -7.52 18.13
CA PHE A 140 -26.71 -8.56 18.96
C PHE A 140 -27.03 -9.72 18.03
N VAL A 141 -26.27 -10.80 18.17
CA VAL A 141 -26.68 -12.11 17.64
C VAL A 141 -27.87 -12.55 18.49
N ALA A 142 -29.05 -12.63 17.88
CA ALA A 142 -30.18 -13.33 18.49
C ALA A 142 -29.87 -14.82 18.51
N ALA A 143 -30.04 -15.43 19.68
CA ALA A 143 -29.95 -16.87 19.89
C ALA A 143 -31.10 -17.60 19.19
#